data_AF-A0A2M9XA31-F1
#
_entry.id   AF-A0A2M9XA31-F1
#
_cell.length_a   1.000
_cell.length_b   1.000
_cell.length_c   1.000
_cell.angle_alpha   90.00
_cell.angle_beta   90.00
_cell.angle_gamma   90.00
#
_symmetry.space_group_name_H-M   'P 1'
#
loop_
_entity.id
_entity.type
_entity.pdbx_description
1 polymer ?
#
loop_
_entity_poly.entity_id
_entity_poly.type
_entity_poly.pdbx_seq_one_letter_code
_entity_poly.pdbx_strand_id
1 'polypeptide(L)'
;MRAFIFIPAILLLFSNCIINYTDFPKRELKELKSDPSIQKDQDRIQFLISRFPGLSRNEPEVRKALSEKGWKEVENYPPENGYYIDMKSSQKDPSLTAMIFLYLSYATFTILPSYSGKDGANIIFTVYKDNVVWKTFEYEITRKAFVWILTLPVLWLNYTCPTELEAYQAVIDQFESDLYSSKL
;
A
#
# COMPACT_ATOMS: atom_id res chain seq x y z
N MET A 1 -29.12 -8.29 -35.46
CA MET A 1 -28.56 -7.11 -34.76
C MET A 1 -28.58 -7.29 -33.23
N ARG A 2 -27.82 -8.26 -32.69
CA ARG A 2 -27.64 -8.45 -31.23
C ARG A 2 -26.16 -8.48 -30.81
N ALA A 3 -25.25 -8.74 -31.75
CA ALA A 3 -23.81 -8.74 -31.50
C ALA A 3 -23.22 -7.34 -31.23
N PHE A 4 -23.86 -6.27 -31.71
CA PHE A 4 -23.34 -4.90 -31.58
C PHE A 4 -23.50 -4.27 -30.19
N ILE A 5 -24.37 -4.81 -29.32
CA ILE A 5 -24.57 -4.28 -27.95
C ILE A 5 -23.54 -4.85 -26.97
N PHE A 6 -22.92 -6.00 -27.28
CA PHE A 6 -21.88 -6.59 -26.42
C PHE A 6 -20.54 -5.86 -26.49
N ILE A 7 -20.21 -5.24 -27.62
CA ILE A 7 -18.93 -4.54 -27.84
C ILE A 7 -18.75 -3.33 -26.89
N PRO A 8 -19.73 -2.41 -26.71
CA PRO A 8 -19.58 -1.31 -25.77
C PRO A 8 -19.58 -1.75 -24.30
N ALA A 9 -20.31 -2.83 -23.94
CA ALA A 9 -20.28 -3.37 -22.58
C ALA A 9 -18.91 -4.01 -22.25
N ILE A 10 -18.30 -4.69 -23.21
CA ILE A 10 -16.96 -5.24 -23.10
C ILE A 10 -15.92 -4.11 -23.00
N LEU A 11 -16.05 -3.04 -23.78
CA LEU A 11 -15.17 -1.86 -23.70
C LEU A 11 -15.29 -1.10 -22.36
N LEU A 12 -16.48 -1.03 -21.76
CA LEU A 12 -16.68 -0.43 -20.43
C LEU A 12 -16.15 -1.31 -19.29
N LEU A 13 -16.06 -2.63 -19.48
CA LEU A 13 -15.40 -3.53 -18.52
C LEU A 13 -13.87 -3.33 -18.51
N PHE A 14 -13.29 -2.89 -19.64
CA PHE A 14 -11.85 -2.63 -19.77
C PHE A 14 -11.41 -1.20 -19.40
N SER A 15 -12.33 -0.31 -19.00
CA SER A 15 -11.93 1.02 -18.49
C SER A 15 -11.34 0.98 -17.08
N ASN A 16 -11.29 -0.21 -16.46
CA ASN A 16 -10.71 -0.42 -15.16
C ASN A 16 -9.43 -1.23 -15.30
N CYS A 17 -8.39 -0.79 -14.57
CA CYS A 17 -7.15 -1.51 -14.39
C CYS A 17 -7.38 -2.98 -14.00
N ILE A 18 -6.61 -3.89 -14.58
CA ILE A 18 -6.66 -5.32 -14.26
C ILE A 18 -6.15 -5.52 -12.82
N ILE A 19 -5.11 -4.79 -12.43
CA ILE A 19 -4.65 -4.68 -11.05
C ILE A 19 -4.64 -3.21 -10.65
N ASN A 20 -5.27 -2.90 -9.52
CA ASN A 20 -5.30 -1.54 -8.97
C ASN A 20 -5.17 -1.58 -7.45
N TYR A 21 -4.49 -0.58 -6.90
CA TYR A 21 -4.46 -0.33 -5.47
C TYR A 21 -5.37 0.88 -5.19
N THR A 22 -6.18 0.80 -4.14
CA THR A 22 -7.15 1.83 -3.74
C THR A 22 -7.12 2.02 -2.23
N ASP A 23 -7.88 3.02 -1.76
CA ASP A 23 -8.10 3.33 -0.35
C ASP A 23 -6.85 3.86 0.40
N PHE A 24 -5.73 3.99 -0.30
CA PHE A 24 -4.61 4.80 0.13
C PHE A 24 -4.85 6.29 -0.19
N PRO A 25 -4.30 7.21 0.62
CA PRO A 25 -4.42 8.64 0.41
C PRO A 25 -3.81 9.03 -0.94
N LYS A 26 -4.63 9.60 -1.83
CA LYS A 26 -4.13 10.17 -3.09
C LYS A 26 -3.40 11.45 -2.75
N ARG A 27 -2.15 11.63 -3.26
CA ARG A 27 -1.28 12.80 -3.01
C ARG A 27 -2.07 14.13 -2.99
N GLU A 28 -2.52 14.53 -1.81
CA GLU A 28 -2.78 15.92 -1.48
C GLU A 28 -1.62 16.32 -0.58
N LEU A 29 -0.48 16.57 -1.22
CA LEU A 29 0.70 17.11 -0.56
C LEU A 29 0.34 18.51 -0.08
N LYS A 30 -0.26 18.64 1.11
CA LYS A 30 -0.23 19.92 1.81
C LYS A 30 1.24 20.20 2.10
N GLU A 31 1.74 21.28 1.52
CA GLU A 31 3.08 21.78 1.77
C GLU A 31 3.24 22.10 3.27
N LEU A 32 3.61 21.11 4.09
CA LEU A 32 4.01 21.30 5.49
C LEU A 32 5.49 21.72 5.62
N LYS A 33 6.12 22.12 4.52
CA LYS A 33 7.53 22.53 4.48
C LYS A 33 7.66 24.05 4.70
N SER A 34 7.48 24.53 5.93
CA SER A 34 7.92 25.88 6.27
C SER A 34 8.20 26.14 7.76
N ASP A 35 8.32 25.11 8.61
CA ASP A 35 8.70 25.31 10.02
C ASP A 35 10.07 24.69 10.34
N PRO A 36 11.11 25.50 10.61
CA PRO A 36 12.45 25.01 10.94
C PRO A 36 12.53 24.23 12.27
N SER A 37 11.49 24.26 13.12
CA SER A 37 11.42 23.42 14.32
C SER A 37 11.18 21.94 13.98
N ILE A 38 10.45 21.64 12.90
CA ILE A 38 10.13 20.27 12.44
C ILE A 38 11.36 19.55 11.88
N GLN A 39 12.25 20.28 11.19
CA GLN A 39 13.49 19.73 10.63
C GLN A 39 14.48 19.26 11.72
N LYS A 40 14.47 19.89 12.90
CA LYS A 40 15.41 19.57 13.98
C LYS A 40 15.07 18.26 14.70
N ASP A 41 13.81 17.81 14.63
CA ASP A 41 13.34 16.56 15.24
C ASP A 41 13.36 15.38 14.27
N GLN A 42 13.32 15.63 12.95
CA GLN A 42 13.46 14.60 11.91
C GLN A 42 14.73 13.76 12.06
N ASP A 43 15.86 14.39 12.39
CA ASP A 43 17.17 13.71 12.55
C ASP A 43 17.24 12.76 13.77
N ARG A 44 16.22 12.78 14.64
CA ARG A 44 16.12 11.98 15.87
C ARG A 44 15.13 10.83 15.76
N ILE A 45 14.31 10.78 14.71
CA ILE A 45 13.31 9.73 14.54
C ILE A 45 14.01 8.46 14.08
N GLN A 46 13.81 7.39 14.84
CA GLN A 46 14.28 6.05 14.53
C GLN A 46 13.11 5.18 14.06
N PHE A 47 13.36 4.22 13.17
CA PHE A 47 12.32 3.31 12.71
C PHE A 47 12.80 1.86 12.63
N LEU A 48 11.83 0.94 12.71
CA LEU A 48 11.99 -0.49 12.45
C LEU A 48 10.79 -0.99 11.65
N ILE A 49 11.04 -1.85 10.67
CA ILE A 49 9.98 -2.64 10.03
C ILE A 49 9.94 -4.02 10.72
N SER A 50 9.06 -4.19 11.71
CA SER A 50 9.01 -5.44 12.50
C SER A 50 8.30 -6.57 11.78
N ARG A 51 7.38 -6.25 10.88
CA ARG A 51 6.64 -7.24 10.09
C ARG A 51 6.39 -6.69 8.70
N PHE A 52 6.77 -7.46 7.71
CA PHE A 52 6.41 -7.23 6.32
C PHE A 52 5.93 -8.55 5.72
N PRO A 53 4.89 -8.55 4.87
CA PRO A 53 4.42 -9.78 4.25
C PRO A 53 5.52 -10.36 3.34
N GLY A 54 5.99 -11.57 3.63
CA GLY A 54 7.13 -12.19 2.93
C GLY A 54 6.90 -12.49 1.44
N LEU A 55 5.68 -12.33 0.93
CA LEU A 55 5.38 -12.40 -0.51
C LEU A 55 5.53 -11.04 -1.23
N SER A 56 5.56 -9.93 -0.49
CA SER A 56 5.78 -8.60 -1.07
C SER A 56 7.27 -8.38 -1.27
N ARG A 57 7.67 -8.02 -2.50
CA ARG A 57 9.06 -7.75 -2.87
C ARG A 57 9.51 -6.33 -2.55
N ASN A 58 8.60 -5.50 -2.04
CA ASN A 58 8.80 -4.06 -1.91
C ASN A 58 9.39 -3.64 -0.55
N GLU A 59 9.71 -4.57 0.34
CA GLU A 59 10.27 -4.25 1.66
C GLU A 59 11.54 -3.37 1.56
N PRO A 60 12.52 -3.67 0.68
CA PRO A 60 13.72 -2.84 0.53
C PRO A 60 13.39 -1.41 0.07
N GLU A 61 12.45 -1.26 -0.86
CA GLU A 61 12.01 0.02 -1.37
C GLU A 61 11.23 0.83 -0.33
N VAL A 62 10.45 0.16 0.52
CA VAL A 62 9.76 0.77 1.67
C VAL A 62 10.77 1.25 2.71
N ARG A 63 11.78 0.44 3.07
CA ARG A 63 12.92 0.86 3.92
C ARG A 63 13.60 2.09 3.35
N LYS A 64 13.87 2.07 2.04
CA LYS A 64 14.49 3.19 1.35
C LYS A 64 13.62 4.44 1.43
N ALA A 65 12.31 4.33 1.22
CA ALA A 65 11.39 5.46 1.31
C ALA A 65 11.37 6.09 2.71
N LEU A 66 11.38 5.28 3.77
CA LEU A 66 11.48 5.76 5.16
C LEU A 66 12.84 6.45 5.43
N SER A 67 13.93 5.88 4.89
CA SER A 67 15.27 6.44 5.05
C SER A 67 15.44 7.76 4.30
N GLU A 68 14.82 7.90 3.12
CA GLU A 68 14.78 9.15 2.34
C GLU A 68 14.04 10.29 3.06
N LYS A 69 13.24 10.00 4.11
CA LYS A 69 12.66 11.01 5.02
C LYS A 69 13.63 11.53 6.08
N GLY A 70 14.84 10.97 6.16
CA GLY A 70 15.83 11.30 7.19
C GLY A 70 15.72 10.46 8.45
N TRP A 71 14.80 9.50 8.51
CA TRP A 71 14.65 8.60 9.66
C TRP A 71 15.75 7.52 9.65
N LYS A 72 16.20 7.12 10.84
CA LYS A 72 17.29 6.14 10.99
C LYS A 72 16.74 4.76 11.30
N GLU A 73 17.13 3.79 10.49
CA GLU A 73 16.77 2.40 10.74
C GLU A 73 17.54 1.84 11.94
N VAL A 74 16.86 1.06 12.78
CA VAL A 74 17.45 0.29 13.88
C VAL A 74 17.07 -1.17 13.75
N GLU A 75 17.99 -2.07 14.10
CA GLU A 75 17.80 -3.51 13.94
C GLU A 75 17.16 -4.19 15.16
N ASN A 76 17.27 -3.60 16.36
CA ASN A 76 16.82 -4.22 17.61
C ASN A 76 16.22 -3.19 18.59
N TYR A 77 15.17 -3.65 19.30
CA TYR A 77 14.44 -3.16 20.49
C TYR A 77 14.51 -1.66 20.87
N PRO A 78 13.38 -1.01 21.23
CA PRO A 78 13.22 0.44 21.16
C PRO A 78 14.32 1.21 21.92
N PRO A 79 14.80 2.34 21.37
CA PRO A 79 15.73 3.22 22.08
C PRO A 79 15.11 3.72 23.39
N GLU A 80 15.92 3.82 24.45
CA GLU A 80 15.45 4.27 25.77
C GLU A 80 14.91 5.71 25.75
N ASN A 81 15.40 6.56 24.83
CA ASN A 81 15.01 7.96 24.73
C ASN A 81 14.73 8.35 23.28
N GLY A 82 13.75 9.24 23.08
CA GLY A 82 13.39 9.81 21.79
C GLY A 82 12.21 9.13 21.10
N TYR A 83 12.01 9.48 19.83
CA TYR A 83 10.91 8.99 19.02
C TYR A 83 11.32 7.76 18.22
N TYR A 84 10.51 6.71 18.33
CA TYR A 84 10.73 5.45 17.64
C TYR A 84 9.45 5.00 16.93
N ILE A 85 9.57 4.52 15.70
CA ILE A 85 8.45 4.14 14.85
C ILE A 85 8.58 2.65 14.48
N ASP A 86 7.62 1.85 14.93
CA ASP A 86 7.48 0.45 14.53
C ASP A 86 6.44 0.35 13.41
N MET A 87 6.87 -0.02 12.22
CA MET A 87 6.01 -0.29 11.07
C MET A 87 5.73 -1.79 10.95
N LYS A 88 4.45 -2.14 10.86
CA LYS A 88 3.97 -3.49 10.57
C LYS A 88 3.05 -3.45 9.36
N SER A 89 3.38 -4.21 8.33
CA SER A 89 2.49 -4.52 7.23
C SER A 89 2.00 -5.96 7.36
N SER A 90 0.69 -6.17 7.17
CA SER A 90 0.06 -7.49 7.15
C SER A 90 -0.80 -7.63 5.91
N GLN A 91 -0.73 -8.78 5.27
CA GLN A 91 -1.54 -9.04 4.08
C GLN A 91 -3.01 -9.23 4.47
N LYS A 92 -3.90 -8.60 3.69
CA LYS A 92 -5.34 -8.80 3.80
C LYS A 92 -5.75 -9.86 2.78
N ASP A 93 -6.19 -11.01 3.27
CA ASP A 93 -6.51 -12.12 2.39
C ASP A 93 -7.73 -11.83 1.49
N PRO A 94 -7.72 -12.32 0.24
CA PRO A 94 -8.91 -12.31 -0.60
C PRO A 94 -10.06 -13.11 0.05
N SER A 95 -11.30 -12.75 -0.30
CA SER A 95 -12.46 -13.54 0.15
C SER A 95 -12.37 -15.00 -0.31
N LEU A 96 -12.98 -15.93 0.44
CA LEU A 96 -13.03 -17.35 0.07
C LEU A 96 -13.52 -17.57 -1.37
N THR A 97 -14.56 -16.84 -1.78
CA THR A 97 -15.07 -16.88 -3.15
C THR A 97 -14.00 -16.48 -4.17
N ALA A 98 -13.31 -15.37 -3.94
CA ALA A 98 -12.23 -14.91 -4.82
C ALA A 98 -11.08 -15.94 -4.90
N MET A 99 -10.73 -16.59 -3.78
CA MET A 99 -9.74 -17.67 -3.78
C MET A 99 -10.19 -18.86 -4.64
N ILE A 100 -11.42 -19.34 -4.47
CA ILE A 100 -11.96 -20.46 -5.26
C ILE A 100 -11.92 -20.12 -6.76
N PHE A 101 -12.40 -18.94 -7.14
CA PHE A 101 -12.38 -18.51 -8.54
C PHE A 101 -10.96 -18.31 -9.08
N LEU A 102 -10.01 -17.86 -8.25
CA LEU A 102 -8.60 -17.79 -8.64
C LEU A 102 -8.03 -19.19 -8.94
N TYR A 103 -8.30 -20.19 -8.08
CA TYR A 103 -7.90 -21.57 -8.32
C TYR A 103 -8.53 -22.16 -9.58
N LEU A 104 -9.84 -21.96 -9.78
CA LEU A 104 -10.55 -22.43 -10.98
C LEU A 104 -10.01 -21.73 -12.24
N SER A 105 -9.74 -20.43 -12.16
CA SER A 105 -9.12 -19.68 -13.26
C SER A 105 -7.76 -20.27 -13.60
N TYR A 106 -6.88 -20.49 -12.61
CA TYR A 106 -5.57 -21.10 -12.84
C TYR A 106 -5.69 -22.52 -13.46
N ALA A 107 -6.55 -23.36 -12.91
CA ALA A 107 -6.77 -24.73 -13.39
C ALA A 107 -7.33 -24.78 -14.82
N THR A 108 -8.05 -23.74 -15.24
CA THR A 108 -8.62 -23.61 -16.59
C THR A 108 -7.79 -22.71 -17.50
N PHE A 109 -6.52 -22.45 -17.17
CA PHE A 109 -5.63 -21.56 -17.94
C PHE A 109 -6.27 -20.19 -18.23
N THR A 110 -6.94 -19.63 -17.22
CA THR A 110 -7.62 -18.34 -17.25
C THR A 110 -8.79 -18.25 -18.22
N ILE A 111 -9.33 -19.38 -18.69
CA ILE A 111 -10.58 -19.42 -19.47
C ILE A 111 -11.74 -18.93 -18.60
N LEU A 112 -11.80 -19.39 -17.33
CA LEU A 112 -12.71 -18.83 -16.35
C LEU A 112 -12.10 -17.55 -15.75
N PRO A 113 -12.85 -16.44 -15.70
CA PRO A 113 -12.39 -15.21 -15.08
C PRO A 113 -12.33 -15.35 -13.56
N SER A 114 -11.41 -14.62 -12.93
CA SER A 114 -11.36 -14.43 -11.48
C SER A 114 -11.29 -12.95 -11.13
N TYR A 115 -11.92 -12.59 -10.02
CA TYR A 115 -11.92 -11.24 -9.47
C TYR A 115 -11.73 -11.27 -7.95
N SER A 116 -10.87 -10.39 -7.44
CA SER A 116 -10.75 -10.06 -6.03
C SER A 116 -10.84 -8.54 -5.85
N GLY A 117 -11.64 -8.09 -4.90
CA GLY A 117 -11.82 -6.67 -4.59
C GLY A 117 -11.63 -6.31 -3.12
N LYS A 118 -11.11 -7.23 -2.31
CA LYS A 118 -10.91 -7.07 -0.85
C LYS A 118 -9.52 -7.46 -0.37
N ASP A 119 -8.67 -7.92 -1.28
CA ASP A 119 -7.27 -8.25 -0.99
C ASP A 119 -6.47 -6.96 -0.73
N GLY A 120 -5.23 -7.05 -0.29
CA GLY A 120 -4.36 -5.89 -0.10
C GLY A 120 -3.49 -5.98 1.15
N ALA A 121 -3.32 -4.88 1.87
CA ALA A 121 -2.49 -4.81 3.05
C ALA A 121 -3.04 -3.85 4.12
N ASN A 122 -2.89 -4.22 5.38
CA ASN A 122 -3.08 -3.32 6.52
C ASN A 122 -1.70 -2.91 7.04
N ILE A 123 -1.47 -1.61 7.15
CA ILE A 123 -0.22 -1.00 7.58
C ILE A 123 -0.47 -0.28 8.90
N ILE A 124 0.30 -0.64 9.91
CA ILE A 124 0.22 -0.09 11.25
C ILE A 124 1.57 0.56 11.57
N PHE A 125 1.54 1.85 11.90
CA PHE A 125 2.67 2.58 12.46
C PHE A 125 2.41 2.80 13.95
N THR A 126 3.27 2.25 14.80
CA THR A 126 3.23 2.50 16.24
C THR A 126 4.38 3.42 16.61
N VAL A 127 4.04 4.61 17.11
CA VAL A 127 5.00 5.62 17.54
C VAL A 127 5.18 5.51 19.04
N TYR A 128 6.43 5.38 19.46
CA TYR A 128 6.85 5.35 20.84
C TYR A 128 7.58 6.64 21.17
N LYS A 129 7.38 7.13 22.39
CA LYS A 129 8.17 8.20 23.00
C LYS A 129 8.73 7.67 24.30
N ASP A 130 10.06 7.64 24.43
CA ASP A 130 10.76 7.17 25.62
C ASP A 130 10.26 5.77 26.06
N ASN A 131 10.19 4.85 25.08
CA ASN A 131 9.73 3.46 25.23
C ASN A 131 8.24 3.26 25.63
N VAL A 132 7.43 4.32 25.61
CA VAL A 132 5.97 4.23 25.84
C VAL A 132 5.23 4.48 24.53
N VAL A 133 4.21 3.66 24.23
CA VAL A 133 3.34 3.87 23.07
C VAL A 133 2.68 5.23 23.19
N TRP A 134 2.99 6.13 22.26
CA TRP A 134 2.41 7.46 22.20
C TRP A 134 1.16 7.44 21.31
N LYS A 135 1.26 6.86 20.12
CA LYS A 135 0.16 6.83 19.15
C LYS A 135 0.32 5.70 18.14
N THR A 136 -0.81 5.16 17.70
CA THR A 136 -0.88 4.18 16.61
C THR A 136 -1.66 4.79 15.45
N PHE A 137 -1.14 4.62 14.24
CA PHE A 137 -1.78 5.00 12.99
C PHE A 137 -2.02 3.75 12.16
N GLU A 138 -3.24 3.60 11.64
CA GLU A 138 -3.65 2.45 10.86
C GLU A 138 -4.09 2.91 9.48
N TYR A 139 -3.55 2.27 8.45
CA TYR A 139 -3.85 2.54 7.05
C TYR A 139 -4.19 1.23 6.35
N GLU A 140 -5.10 1.32 5.39
CA GLU A 140 -5.54 0.19 4.59
C GLU A 140 -5.22 0.46 3.12
N ILE A 141 -4.62 -0.53 2.47
CA ILE A 141 -4.43 -0.58 1.04
C ILE A 141 -5.32 -1.71 0.52
N THR A 142 -6.30 -1.39 -0.33
CA THR A 142 -7.10 -2.42 -1.00
C THR A 142 -6.52 -2.69 -2.39
N ARG A 143 -6.29 -3.96 -2.70
CA ARG A 143 -5.96 -4.45 -4.04
C ARG A 143 -7.19 -5.01 -4.72
N LYS A 144 -7.51 -4.44 -5.89
CA LYS A 144 -8.46 -5.01 -6.85
C LYS A 144 -7.67 -5.73 -7.93
N ALA A 145 -7.99 -6.99 -8.17
CA ALA A 145 -7.33 -7.80 -9.18
C ALA A 145 -8.38 -8.56 -10.00
N PHE A 146 -8.24 -8.51 -11.31
CA PHE A 146 -9.03 -9.29 -12.27
C PHE A 146 -8.08 -10.14 -13.09
N VAL A 147 -8.43 -11.38 -13.40
CA VAL A 147 -7.61 -12.26 -14.23
C VAL A 147 -8.51 -12.98 -15.21
N TRP A 148 -8.23 -12.83 -16.51
CA TRP A 148 -8.96 -13.51 -17.57
C TRP A 148 -8.16 -13.52 -18.87
N ILE A 149 -8.23 -14.60 -19.66
CA ILE A 149 -7.45 -14.69 -20.90
C ILE A 149 -7.72 -13.54 -21.89
N LEU A 150 -8.94 -13.01 -21.91
CA LEU A 150 -9.30 -11.91 -22.80
C LEU A 150 -8.76 -10.54 -22.36
N THR A 151 -8.14 -10.43 -21.19
CA THR A 151 -7.49 -9.17 -20.75
C THR A 151 -6.08 -9.01 -21.31
N LEU A 152 -5.50 -10.04 -21.93
CA LEU A 152 -4.15 -9.99 -22.50
C LEU A 152 -3.93 -8.82 -23.49
N PRO A 153 -4.84 -8.51 -24.43
CA PRO A 153 -4.66 -7.40 -25.36
C PRO A 153 -4.62 -6.01 -24.70
N VAL A 154 -5.12 -5.91 -23.46
CA VAL A 154 -5.22 -4.64 -22.71
C VAL A 154 -4.31 -4.62 -21.48
N LEU A 155 -3.39 -5.59 -21.35
CA LEU A 155 -2.50 -5.69 -20.19
C LEU A 155 -1.62 -4.44 -20.00
N TRP A 156 -1.32 -3.75 -21.09
CA TRP A 156 -0.55 -2.50 -21.09
C TRP A 156 -1.26 -1.35 -20.34
N LEU A 157 -2.59 -1.40 -20.18
CA LEU A 157 -3.30 -0.39 -19.39
C LEU A 157 -2.90 -0.43 -17.91
N ASN A 158 -2.38 -1.56 -17.40
CA ASN A 158 -1.88 -1.62 -16.02
C ASN A 158 -0.69 -0.68 -15.76
N TYR A 159 0.06 -0.27 -16.79
CA TYR A 159 1.19 0.66 -16.61
C TYR A 159 0.76 2.07 -16.20
N THR A 160 -0.51 2.43 -16.40
CA THR A 160 -1.05 3.73 -15.97
C THR A 160 -1.74 3.65 -14.60
N CYS A 161 -1.77 2.46 -14.00
CA CYS A 161 -2.46 2.18 -12.76
C CYS A 161 -1.49 2.23 -11.58
N PRO A 162 -1.95 2.69 -10.40
CA PRO A 162 -1.13 2.71 -9.21
C PRO A 162 -0.50 1.36 -8.92
N THR A 163 0.80 1.36 -8.65
CA THR A 163 1.52 0.16 -8.23
C THR A 163 1.44 -0.03 -6.71
N GLU A 164 1.80 -1.23 -6.24
CA GLU A 164 1.87 -1.51 -4.80
C GLU A 164 2.85 -0.55 -4.10
N LEU A 165 4.02 -0.32 -4.72
CA LEU A 165 5.04 0.57 -4.19
C LEU A 165 4.54 2.01 -4.06
N GLU A 166 3.83 2.52 -5.07
CA GLU A 166 3.23 3.86 -5.01
C GLU A 166 2.20 3.98 -3.89
N ALA A 167 1.41 2.91 -3.65
CA ALA A 167 0.46 2.88 -2.54
C ALA A 167 1.18 2.92 -1.18
N TYR A 168 2.27 2.16 -1.00
CA TYR A 168 3.09 2.24 0.20
C TYR A 168 3.73 3.61 0.40
N GLN A 169 4.29 4.21 -0.65
CA GLN A 169 4.87 5.55 -0.58
C GLN A 169 3.82 6.58 -0.17
N ALA A 170 2.62 6.53 -0.75
CA ALA A 170 1.54 7.42 -0.40
C ALA A 170 1.10 7.27 1.07
N VAL A 171 1.06 6.03 1.59
CA VAL A 171 0.79 5.77 3.01
C VAL A 171 1.89 6.34 3.92
N ILE A 172 3.17 6.20 3.54
CA ILE A 172 4.29 6.77 4.30
C ILE A 172 4.21 8.30 4.31
N ASP A 173 3.93 8.92 3.17
CA ASP A 173 3.76 10.37 3.05
C ASP A 173 2.60 10.89 3.93
N GLN A 174 1.47 10.17 3.91
CA GLN A 174 0.34 10.49 4.78
C GLN A 174 0.69 10.31 6.25
N PHE A 175 1.36 9.23 6.60
CA PHE A 175 1.80 8.98 7.97
C PHE A 175 2.71 10.09 8.47
N GLU A 176 3.67 10.55 7.66
CA GLU A 176 4.52 11.70 7.99
C GLU A 176 3.68 12.95 8.27
N SER A 177 2.72 13.26 7.39
CA SER A 177 1.81 14.40 7.57
C SER A 177 0.98 14.29 8.87
N ASP A 178 0.42 13.12 9.13
CA ASP A 178 -0.42 12.86 10.31
C ASP A 178 0.39 12.86 11.60
N LEU A 179 1.66 12.41 11.54
CA LEU A 179 2.62 12.46 12.62
C LEU A 179 2.88 13.89 13.07
N TYR A 180 3.27 14.78 12.15
CA TYR A 180 3.53 16.19 12.48
C TYR A 180 2.26 16.95 12.86
N SER A 181 1.13 16.64 12.21
CA SER A 181 -0.17 17.24 12.55
C SER A 181 -0.61 16.88 13.97
N SER A 182 -0.16 15.73 14.48
CA SER A 182 -0.41 15.31 15.87
C SER A 182 0.47 15.98 16.92
N LYS A 183 1.26 16.99 16.54
CA LYS A 183 2.16 17.77 17.41
C LYS A 183 3.17 16.88 18.13
N LEU A 184 3.96 16.16 17.33
CA LEU A 184 5.20 15.56 17.81
C LEU A 184 6.12 16.64 18.41
#